data_AF-A0A699WF33-F1
#
_entry.id   AF-A0A699WF33-F1
#
_cell.length_a   1.000
_cell.length_b   1.000
_cell.length_c   1.000
_cell.angle_alpha   90.00
_cell.angle_beta   90.00
_cell.angle_gamma   90.00
#
_symmetry.space_group_name_H-M   'P 1'
#
loop_
_entity.id
_entity.type
_entity.pdbx_description
1 polymer ?
#
loop_
_entity_poly.entity_id
_entity_poly.type
_entity_poly.pdbx_seq_one_letter_code
_entity_poly.pdbx_strand_id
1 'polypeptide(L)' 'SLIEEPPELELKELPSHLEYAFLEDTDKLPVIIAKDLKDVEKEALIKVLKSHKRAIAWKISDIKGIDPRFCTHKILMEED' A
#
# COMPACT_ATOMS: atom_id res chain seq x y z
N SER A 1 13.67 -1.75 -24.75
CA SER A 1 12.91 -2.19 -23.56
C SER A 1 12.33 -0.96 -22.90
N LEU A 2 11.03 -0.77 -22.97
CA LEU A 2 10.34 0.26 -22.18
C LEU A 2 10.32 -0.25 -20.75
N ILE A 3 11.28 0.19 -19.94
CA ILE A 3 11.17 0.09 -18.50
C ILE A 3 10.13 1.15 -18.18
N GLU A 4 8.86 0.76 -18.04
CA GLU A 4 7.85 1.66 -17.50
C GLU A 4 8.32 2.09 -16.12
N GLU A 5 8.69 3.36 -16.00
CA GLU A 5 9.02 3.97 -14.73
C GLU A 5 7.77 3.86 -13.85
N PRO A 6 7.89 3.35 -12.61
CA PRO A 6 6.73 3.22 -11.74
C PRO A 6 6.09 4.60 -11.55
N PRO A 7 4.75 4.71 -11.65
CA PRO A 7 4.08 5.99 -11.45
C PRO A 7 4.46 6.56 -10.08
N GLU A 8 4.64 7.89 -10.00
CA GLU A 8 4.84 8.56 -8.73
C GLU A 8 3.68 8.21 -7.79
N LEU A 9 4.04 7.88 -6.55
CA LEU A 9 3.10 7.41 -5.54
C LEU A 9 2.26 8.60 -5.05
N GLU A 10 1.12 8.85 -5.69
CA GLU A 10 0.15 9.84 -5.20
C GLU A 10 -0.58 9.28 -3.96
N LEU A 11 -0.18 9.74 -2.78
CA LEU A 11 -0.87 9.42 -1.53
C LEU A 11 -2.19 10.18 -1.45
N LYS A 12 -3.27 9.46 -1.16
CA LYS A 12 -4.60 10.05 -0.95
C LYS A 12 -4.69 10.72 0.41
N GLU A 13 -5.55 11.73 0.54
CA GLU A 13 -5.94 12.24 1.85
C GLU A 13 -6.64 11.13 2.66
N LEU A 14 -6.29 11.04 3.94
CA LEU A 14 -6.82 10.03 4.85
C LEU A 14 -7.81 10.65 5.84
N PRO A 15 -8.81 9.87 6.29
CA PRO A 15 -9.59 10.21 7.47
C PRO A 15 -8.71 10.53 8.68
N SER A 16 -9.17 11.43 9.55
CA SER A 16 -8.36 11.97 10.67
C SER A 16 -7.83 10.94 11.69
N HIS A 17 -8.45 9.76 11.75
CA HIS A 17 -8.08 8.64 12.63
C HIS A 17 -7.03 7.70 12.01
N LEU A 18 -6.61 7.96 10.78
CA LEU A 18 -5.62 7.18 10.05
C LEU A 18 -4.40 8.04 9.69
N GLU A 19 -3.26 7.39 9.51
CA GLU A 19 -2.04 8.01 9.03
C GLU A 19 -1.19 7.03 8.20
N TYR A 20 -0.25 7.58 7.43
CA TYR A 20 0.73 6.77 6.71
C TYR A 20 1.93 6.44 7.60
N ALA A 21 2.36 5.19 7.52
CA ALA A 21 3.69 4.76 7.97
C ALA A 21 4.43 4.12 6.79
N PHE A 22 5.75 4.17 6.83
CA PHE A 22 6.58 3.70 5.72
C PHE A 22 7.43 2.51 6.14
N LEU A 23 7.44 1.47 5.30
CA LEU A 23 8.23 0.27 5.56
C LEU A 23 9.68 0.39 5.03
N GLU A 24 10.03 1.49 4.36
CA GLU A 24 11.36 1.81 3.81
C GLU A 24 11.74 3.27 4.03
N ASP A 25 13.05 3.55 3.94
CA ASP A 25 13.64 4.84 4.33
C ASP A 25 13.48 5.95 3.26
N THR A 26 12.70 5.72 2.19
CA THR A 26 12.53 6.66 1.05
C THR A 26 11.06 6.91 0.69
N ASP A 27 10.17 6.94 1.69
CA ASP A 27 8.71 7.08 1.52
C ASP A 27 8.08 6.02 0.59
N LYS A 28 8.78 4.89 0.43
CA LYS A 28 8.33 3.74 -0.35
C LYS A 28 7.54 2.79 0.54
N LEU A 29 6.60 2.09 -0.10
CA LEU A 29 5.73 1.10 0.54
C LEU A 29 4.94 1.71 1.70
N PRO A 30 4.05 2.68 1.43
CA PRO A 30 3.17 3.23 2.45
C PRO A 30 2.24 2.12 2.97
N VAL A 31 2.02 2.12 4.27
CA VAL A 31 0.95 1.38 4.93
C VAL A 31 0.09 2.37 5.70
N ILE A 32 -1.22 2.12 5.73
CA ILE A 32 -2.16 2.94 6.49
C ILE A 32 -2.33 2.28 7.86
N ILE A 33 -2.12 3.05 8.92
CA ILE A 33 -2.26 2.61 10.31
C ILE A 33 -3.21 3.53 11.08
N ALA A 34 -3.68 3.07 12.23
CA ALA A 34 -4.45 3.90 13.15
C ALA A 34 -3.55 4.97 13.78
N LYS A 35 -4.01 6.21 13.78
CA LYS A 35 -3.29 7.36 14.35
C LYS A 35 -3.22 7.33 15.88
N ASP A 36 -4.20 6.69 16.51
CA ASP A 36 -4.35 6.63 17.96
C ASP A 36 -3.45 5.57 18.64
N LEU A 37 -2.59 4.89 17.88
CA LEU A 37 -1.60 3.96 18.43
C LEU A 37 -0.55 4.72 19.24
N LYS A 38 -0.15 4.16 20.40
CA LYS A 38 1.00 4.69 21.15
C LYS A 38 2.27 4.50 20.33
N ASP A 39 3.27 5.36 20.54
CA ASP A 39 4.54 5.29 19.80
C ASP A 39 5.21 3.91 19.88
N VAL A 40 5.18 3.27 21.05
CA VAL A 40 5.73 1.92 21.27
C VAL A 40 4.96 0.86 20.47
N GLU A 41 3.64 0.98 20.38
CA GLU A 41 2.79 0.06 19.61
C GLU A 41 3.02 0.26 18.11
N LYS A 42 3.15 1.51 17.67
CA LYS A 42 3.48 1.87 16.29
C LYS A 42 4.85 1.31 15.88
N GLU A 43 5.88 1.48 16.70
CA GLU A 43 7.21 0.95 16.42
C GLU A 43 7.21 -0.58 16.33
N ALA A 44 6.55 -1.25 17.29
CA ALA A 44 6.42 -2.70 17.29
C ALA A 44 5.68 -3.20 16.03
N LEU A 45 4.58 -2.54 15.66
CA LEU A 45 3.81 -2.85 14.45
C LEU A 45 4.69 -2.68 13.20
N ILE A 46 5.33 -1.53 13.03
CA ILE A 46 6.19 -1.26 11.86
C ILE A 46 7.31 -2.30 11.77
N LYS A 47 7.90 -2.71 12.89
CA LYS A 47 8.93 -3.76 12.92
C LYS A 47 8.42 -5.11 12.40
N VAL A 48 7.22 -5.52 12.82
CA VAL A 48 6.58 -6.76 12.33
C VAL A 48 6.23 -6.64 10.85
N LEU A 49 5.69 -5.51 10.40
CA LEU A 49 5.37 -5.29 8.98
C LEU A 49 6.64 -5.29 8.11
N LYS A 50 7.73 -4.68 8.59
CA LYS A 50 9.05 -4.70 7.92
C LYS A 50 9.62 -6.12 7.78
N SER A 51 9.41 -7.01 8.75
CA SER A 51 9.86 -8.41 8.64
C SER A 51 8.97 -9.27 7.72
N HIS A 52 7.72 -8.87 7.51
CA HIS A 52 6.74 -9.60 6.69
C HIS A 52 6.35 -8.89 5.39
N LYS A 53 7.19 -7.97 4.88
CA LYS A 53 6.93 -7.20 3.65
C LYS A 53 6.41 -8.04 2.49
N ARG A 54 6.97 -9.24 2.28
CA ARG A 54 6.58 -10.15 1.18
C ARG A 54 5.12 -10.63 1.24
N ALA A 55 4.54 -10.72 2.43
CA ALA A 55 3.14 -11.11 2.60
C ALA A 55 2.20 -9.93 2.32
N ILE A 56 2.68 -8.70 2.50
CA ILE A 56 1.89 -7.46 2.39
C ILE A 56 2.01 -6.85 0.98
N ALA A 57 3.19 -6.92 0.38
CA ALA A 57 3.49 -6.40 -0.95
C ALA A 57 2.99 -7.34 -2.08
N TRP A 58 1.79 -7.91 -1.92
CA TRP A 58 1.17 -8.72 -2.95
C TRP A 58 0.79 -7.81 -4.12
N LYS A 59 1.22 -8.18 -5.32
CA LYS A 59 0.74 -7.59 -6.57
C LYS A 59 -0.50 -8.35 -7.00
N ILE A 60 -1.35 -7.71 -7.80
CA ILE A 60 -2.51 -8.37 -8.44
C ILE A 60 -2.06 -9.63 -9.21
N SER A 61 -0.86 -9.60 -9.80
CA SER A 61 -0.23 -10.75 -10.47
C SER A 61 0.05 -11.95 -9.56
N ASP A 62 0.12 -11.75 -8.24
CA ASP A 62 0.37 -12.82 -7.27
C ASP A 62 -0.92 -13.59 -6.91
N ILE A 63 -2.10 -13.07 -7.27
CA ILE A 63 -3.38 -13.76 -7.06
C ILE A 63 -3.62 -14.78 -8.17
N LYS A 64 -3.44 -16.07 -7.84
CA LYS A 64 -3.77 -17.18 -8.76
C LYS A 64 -5.23 -17.11 -9.20
N GLY A 65 -5.45 -17.06 -10.51
CA GLY A 65 -6.79 -17.00 -11.12
C GLY A 65 -7.26 -15.59 -11.49
N ILE A 66 -6.56 -14.54 -11.05
CA ILE A 66 -6.74 -13.18 -11.55
C ILE A 66 -5.63 -12.93 -12.57
N ASP A 67 -5.96 -13.05 -13.85
CA ASP A 67 -5.06 -12.64 -14.92
C ASP A 67 -5.36 -11.16 -15.26
N PRO A 68 -4.39 -10.25 -15.07
CA PRO A 68 -4.57 -8.82 -15.36
C PRO A 68 -5.02 -8.54 -16.81
N ARG A 69 -4.75 -9.46 -17.74
CA ARG A 69 -5.18 -9.36 -19.15
C ARG A 69 -6.68 -9.57 -19.34
N PHE A 70 -7.34 -10.28 -18.42
CA PHE A 70 -8.77 -10.58 -18.46
C PHE A 70 -9.59 -9.74 -17.48
N CYS A 71 -8.95 -9.13 -16.48
CA CYS A 71 -9.57 -8.15 -15.58
C CYS A 71 -9.53 -6.72 -16.15
N THR A 72 -10.18 -6.50 -17.29
CA THR A 72 -10.39 -5.17 -17.90
C THR A 72 -11.60 -4.41 -17.35
N HIS A 73 -12.31 -4.97 -16.38
CA HIS A 73 -13.46 -4.33 -15.76
C HIS A 73 -12.98 -3.20 -14.83
N LYS A 74 -12.79 -2.00 -15.40
CA LYS A 74 -12.67 -0.75 -14.65
C LYS A 74 -14.03 -0.46 -14.03
N ILE A 75 -14.13 -0.61 -12.71
CA ILE A 75 -15.24 -0.02 -11.96
C ILE A 75 -14.93 1.48 -11.89
N LEU A 76 -15.66 2.25 -12.70
CA LEU A 76 -15.66 3.71 -12.61
C LEU A 76 -16.44 4.08 -11.34
N MET A 77 -15.78 4.72 -10.37
CA MET A 77 -16.50 5.41 -9.30
C MET A 77 -16.86 6.80 -9.85
N GLU A 78 -18.13 7.19 -9.71
CA GLU A 78 -18.57 8.56 -10.00
C GLU A 78 -17.93 9.51 -8.97
N GLU A 79 -17.52 10.70 -9.42
CA GLU A 79 -17.14 11.80 -8.52
C GLU A 79 -18.43 12.45 -8.00
N ASP A 80 -18.58 12.50 -6.67
CA ASP A 80 -19.64 13.25 -5.99
C ASP A 80 -19.41 14.78 -6.08
#